data_AF-A0A563UB64-F1
#
_entry.id   AF-A0A563UB64-F1
#
_cell.length_a   1.000
_cell.length_b   1.000
_cell.length_c   1.000
_cell.angle_alpha   90.00
_cell.angle_beta   90.00
_cell.angle_gamma   90.00
#
_symmetry.space_group_name_H-M   'P 1'
#
loop_
_entity.id
_entity.type
_entity.pdbx_description
1 polymer ?
#
loop_
_entity_poly.entity_id
_entity_poly.type
_entity_poly.pdbx_seq_one_letter_code
_entity_poly.pdbx_strand_id
1 'polypeptide(L)'
;MAYLSNLSRYKDLGLLITRVGLGAMFIYHGYPKLLGGTHAWQELGSSTKYVGITFAPVFWGFMAAIVETLGGFLLIVGLAFRPVCILLLINMIVAAASHIGGGDGLQGAAHAIEAAFMFAGLVFTGPGRYSVDKK
;
A
#
# COMPACT_ATOMS: atom_id res chain seq x y z
N MET A 1 -30.62 -18.45 3.26
CA MET A 1 -29.58 -17.40 3.01
C MET A 1 -30.04 -16.36 1.98
N ALA A 2 -31.29 -15.87 2.04
CA ALA A 2 -31.80 -14.88 1.07
C ALA A 2 -31.45 -13.42 1.42
N TYR A 3 -31.06 -13.14 2.66
CA TYR A 3 -30.71 -11.79 3.11
C TYR A 3 -29.33 -11.33 2.61
N LEU A 4 -28.39 -12.26 2.40
CA LEU A 4 -27.02 -11.94 1.95
C LEU A 4 -26.89 -11.78 0.42
N SER A 5 -27.85 -12.29 -0.37
CA SER A 5 -27.79 -12.20 -1.84
C SER A 5 -27.91 -10.76 -2.36
N ASN A 6 -28.57 -9.88 -1.61
CA ASN A 6 -28.73 -8.46 -1.95
C ASN A 6 -27.50 -7.59 -1.60
N LEU A 7 -26.50 -8.09 -0.85
CA LEU A 7 -25.29 -7.30 -0.55
C LEU A 7 -24.47 -6.99 -1.81
N SER A 8 -24.60 -7.83 -2.83
CA SER A 8 -24.00 -7.62 -4.15
C SER A 8 -24.41 -6.29 -4.81
N ARG A 9 -25.54 -5.68 -4.38
CA ARG A 9 -25.98 -4.35 -4.81
C ARG A 9 -25.10 -3.22 -4.24
N TYR A 10 -24.40 -3.46 -3.14
CA TYR A 10 -23.56 -2.49 -2.44
C TYR A 10 -22.06 -2.70 -2.70
N LYS A 11 -21.68 -3.43 -3.77
CA LYS A 11 -20.27 -3.68 -4.13
C LYS A 11 -19.44 -2.40 -4.18
N ASP A 12 -19.98 -1.34 -4.78
CA ASP A 12 -19.29 -0.05 -4.87
C ASP A 12 -19.10 0.62 -3.50
N LEU A 13 -20.04 0.44 -2.57
CA LEU A 13 -19.92 0.94 -1.20
C LEU A 13 -18.85 0.15 -0.44
N GLY A 14 -18.82 -1.18 -0.61
CA GLY A 14 -17.76 -2.04 -0.07
C GLY A 14 -16.38 -1.58 -0.55
N LEU A 15 -16.22 -1.33 -1.86
CA LEU A 15 -14.97 -0.79 -2.42
C LEU A 15 -14.62 0.59 -1.88
N LEU A 16 -15.60 1.47 -1.65
CA LEU A 16 -15.35 2.75 -0.99
C LEU A 16 -14.81 2.56 0.43
N ILE A 17 -15.45 1.72 1.24
CA ILE A 17 -15.02 1.43 2.61
C ILE A 17 -13.61 0.84 2.62
N THR A 18 -13.33 -0.13 1.75
CA THR A 18 -11.99 -0.73 1.61
C THR A 18 -10.95 0.32 1.27
N ARG A 19 -11.22 1.22 0.32
CA ARG A 19 -10.30 2.31 -0.07
C ARG A 19 -10.04 3.29 1.06
N VAL A 20 -11.11 3.74 1.73
CA VAL A 20 -11.00 4.70 2.84
C VAL A 20 -10.23 4.07 4.00
N GLY A 21 -10.56 2.84 4.38
CA GLY A 21 -9.90 2.13 5.47
C GLY A 21 -8.41 1.86 5.21
N LEU A 22 -8.09 1.25 4.06
CA LEU A 22 -6.68 1.01 3.67
C LEU A 22 -5.93 2.32 3.50
N GLY A 23 -6.49 3.28 2.77
CA GLY A 23 -5.84 4.55 2.51
C GLY A 23 -5.55 5.33 3.79
N ALA A 24 -6.47 5.35 4.75
CA ALA A 24 -6.26 6.00 6.04
C ALA A 24 -5.13 5.34 6.84
N MET A 25 -5.08 4.00 6.88
CA MET A 25 -3.99 3.28 7.57
C MET A 25 -2.64 3.54 6.90
N PHE A 26 -2.59 3.56 5.57
CA PHE A 26 -1.37 3.86 4.82
C PHE A 26 -0.88 5.30 5.03
N ILE A 27 -1.79 6.27 5.15
CA ILE A 27 -1.42 7.64 5.55
C ILE A 27 -0.91 7.64 7.00
N TYR A 28 -1.59 6.96 7.92
CA TYR A 28 -1.19 6.89 9.33
C TYR A 28 0.21 6.31 9.51
N HIS A 29 0.57 5.27 8.76
CA HIS A 29 1.91 4.65 8.81
C HIS A 29 2.95 5.38 7.95
N GLY A 30 2.53 5.94 6.81
CA GLY A 30 3.40 6.64 5.87
C GLY A 30 3.81 8.03 6.38
N TYR A 31 2.91 8.77 7.01
CA TYR A 31 3.16 10.15 7.41
C TYR A 31 4.35 10.29 8.40
N PRO A 32 4.48 9.45 9.44
CA PRO A 32 5.67 9.44 10.28
C PRO A 32 6.96 9.09 9.49
N LYS A 33 6.89 8.15 8.54
CA LYS A 33 8.04 7.79 7.69
C LYS A 33 8.47 8.96 6.80
N LEU A 34 7.51 9.72 6.30
CA LEU A 34 7.77 10.90 5.47
C LEU A 34 8.43 12.02 6.29
N LEU A 35 8.00 12.24 7.53
CA LEU A 35 8.56 13.26 8.42
C LEU A 35 9.86 12.86 9.12
N GLY A 36 10.25 11.58 9.08
CA GLY A 36 11.44 11.08 9.78
C GLY A 36 12.78 11.63 9.26
N GLY A 37 12.77 12.39 8.16
CA GLY A 37 13.96 13.03 7.61
C GLY A 37 14.97 12.06 6.99
N THR A 38 16.16 12.57 6.66
CA THR A 38 17.18 11.83 5.89
C THR A 38 17.63 10.54 6.58
N HIS A 39 17.75 10.55 7.91
CA HIS A 39 18.13 9.37 8.68
C HIS A 39 17.09 8.24 8.57
N ALA A 40 15.81 8.54 8.81
CA ALA A 40 14.74 7.55 8.69
C ALA A 40 14.58 7.04 7.25
N TRP A 41 14.76 7.91 6.25
CA TRP A 41 14.73 7.50 4.85
C TRP A 41 15.92 6.61 4.49
N GLN A 42 17.10 6.86 5.07
CA GLN A 42 18.25 5.97 4.89
C GLN A 42 17.98 4.58 5.46
N GLU A 43 17.43 4.50 6.67
CA GLU A 43 17.07 3.22 7.31
C GLU A 43 16.00 2.48 6.49
N LEU A 44 14.91 3.16 6.14
CA LEU A 44 13.82 2.59 5.35
C LEU A 44 14.31 2.10 3.98
N GLY A 45 15.14 2.90 3.30
CA GLY A 45 15.69 2.52 2.00
C GLY A 45 16.82 1.51 2.07
N SER A 46 17.47 1.32 3.21
CA SER A 46 18.46 0.24 3.36
C SER A 46 17.81 -1.15 3.19
N SER A 47 16.50 -1.25 3.43
CA SER A 47 15.69 -2.45 3.18
C SER A 47 15.64 -2.85 1.71
N THR A 48 15.92 -1.95 0.76
CA THR A 48 15.95 -2.32 -0.67
C THR A 48 17.10 -3.27 -1.02
N LYS A 49 18.09 -3.44 -0.13
CA LYS A 49 19.17 -4.42 -0.33
C LYS A 49 18.64 -5.84 -0.51
N TYR A 50 17.50 -6.16 0.12
CA TYR A 50 16.87 -7.48 0.05
C TYR A 50 16.22 -7.77 -1.32
N VAL A 51 16.02 -6.73 -2.13
CA VAL A 51 15.59 -6.85 -3.54
C VAL A 51 16.74 -6.54 -4.52
N GLY A 52 17.99 -6.52 -4.04
CA GLY A 52 19.19 -6.33 -4.86
C GLY A 52 19.58 -4.87 -5.13
N ILE A 53 18.89 -3.90 -4.53
CA ILE A 53 19.18 -2.46 -4.70
C ILE A 53 20.00 -1.97 -3.50
N THR A 54 21.28 -1.70 -3.71
CA THR A 54 22.22 -1.27 -2.65
C THR A 54 22.70 0.18 -2.77
N PHE A 55 22.23 0.91 -3.79
CA PHE A 55 22.60 2.30 -4.03
C PHE A 55 21.49 3.26 -3.65
N ALA A 56 21.84 4.50 -3.30
CA ALA A 56 20.92 5.60 -2.98
C ALA A 56 19.79 5.25 -1.98
N PRO A 57 20.08 4.66 -0.80
CA PRO A 57 19.05 4.24 0.15
C PRO A 57 18.14 5.40 0.58
N VAL A 58 18.69 6.60 0.81
CA VAL A 58 17.88 7.78 1.17
C VAL A 58 16.81 8.09 0.12
N PHE A 59 17.15 7.99 -1.17
CA PHE A 59 16.20 8.22 -2.26
C PHE A 59 15.09 7.17 -2.27
N TRP A 60 15.45 5.89 -2.15
CA TRP A 60 14.46 4.80 -2.15
C TRP A 60 13.56 4.82 -0.92
N GLY A 61 14.10 5.13 0.26
CA GLY A 61 13.29 5.27 1.47
C GLY A 61 12.35 6.48 1.40
N PHE A 62 12.80 7.61 0.85
CA PHE A 62 11.94 8.76 0.61
C PHE A 62 10.80 8.43 -0.37
N MET A 63 11.13 7.76 -1.48
CA MET A 63 10.13 7.30 -2.45
C MET A 63 9.13 6.32 -1.82
N ALA A 64 9.59 5.37 -1.01
CA ALA A 64 8.72 4.45 -0.27
C ALA A 64 7.77 5.21 0.68
N ALA A 65 8.28 6.16 1.45
CA ALA A 65 7.48 6.97 2.36
C ALA A 65 6.45 7.86 1.63
N ILE A 66 6.82 8.45 0.50
CA ILE A 66 5.89 9.20 -0.36
C ILE A 66 4.82 8.26 -0.92
N VAL A 67 5.20 7.13 -1.50
CA VAL A 67 4.25 6.18 -2.10
C VAL A 67 3.27 5.69 -1.04
N GLU A 68 3.73 5.40 0.17
CA GLU A 68 2.85 4.97 1.26
C GLU A 68 1.85 6.06 1.66
N THR A 69 2.33 7.31 1.83
CA THR A 69 1.50 8.43 2.28
C THR A 69 0.58 8.96 1.18
N LEU A 70 1.16 9.39 0.06
CA LEU A 70 0.44 9.96 -1.07
C LEU A 70 -0.36 8.90 -1.82
N GLY A 71 0.17 7.67 -1.94
CA GLY A 71 -0.59 6.56 -2.50
C GLY A 71 -1.79 6.21 -1.63
N GLY A 72 -1.65 6.23 -0.29
CA GLY A 72 -2.79 6.11 0.64
C GLY A 72 -3.86 7.18 0.37
N PHE A 73 -3.47 8.43 0.23
CA PHE A 73 -4.40 9.53 -0.10
C PHE A 73 -5.08 9.35 -1.47
N LEU A 74 -4.32 9.03 -2.51
CA LEU A 74 -4.85 8.81 -3.85
C LEU A 74 -5.78 7.59 -3.89
N LEU A 75 -5.53 6.57 -3.07
CA LEU A 75 -6.41 5.41 -2.93
C LEU A 75 -7.79 5.80 -2.37
N ILE A 76 -7.83 6.68 -1.35
CA ILE A 76 -9.08 7.20 -0.76
C ILE A 76 -9.89 7.95 -1.82
N VAL A 77 -9.25 8.89 -2.53
CA VAL A 77 -9.88 9.69 -3.59
C VAL A 77 -10.27 8.80 -4.79
N GLY A 78 -9.53 7.71 -4.98
CA GLY A 78 -9.68 6.79 -6.11
C GLY A 78 -9.02 7.30 -7.39
N LEU A 79 -8.21 8.35 -7.36
CA LEU A 79 -7.53 8.90 -8.53
C LEU A 79 -6.30 8.05 -8.91
N ALA A 80 -6.09 7.80 -10.21
CA ALA A 80 -4.99 6.97 -10.71
C ALA A 80 -4.91 5.61 -9.98
N PHE A 81 -6.08 5.03 -9.69
CA PHE A 81 -6.23 3.93 -8.75
C PHE A 81 -5.36 2.71 -9.07
N ARG A 82 -5.34 2.26 -10.34
CA ARG A 82 -4.55 1.10 -10.75
C ARG A 82 -3.04 1.33 -10.59
N PRO A 83 -2.46 2.42 -11.13
CA PRO A 83 -1.07 2.78 -10.84
C PRO A 83 -0.75 2.85 -9.35
N VAL A 84 -1.61 3.49 -8.54
CA VAL A 84 -1.40 3.62 -7.09
C VAL A 84 -1.37 2.27 -6.40
N CYS A 85 -2.32 1.37 -6.70
CA CYS A 85 -2.33 0.01 -6.17
C CYS A 85 -1.06 -0.76 -6.57
N ILE A 86 -0.55 -0.60 -7.79
CA ILE A 86 0.70 -1.24 -8.24
C ILE A 86 1.90 -0.71 -7.46
N LEU A 87 1.99 0.61 -7.25
CA LEU A 87 3.08 1.21 -6.49
C LEU A 87 3.06 0.76 -5.02
N LEU A 88 1.88 0.74 -4.39
CA LEU A 88 1.71 0.25 -3.02
C LEU A 88 2.00 -1.25 -2.90
N LEU A 89 1.62 -2.05 -3.90
CA LEU A 89 1.98 -3.46 -3.99
C LEU A 89 3.50 -3.66 -4.02
N ILE A 90 4.22 -2.90 -4.86
CA ILE A 90 5.68 -2.98 -4.94
C ILE A 90 6.30 -2.62 -3.58
N ASN A 91 5.82 -1.55 -2.93
CA ASN A 91 6.30 -1.13 -1.62
C ASN A 91 6.13 -2.24 -0.57
N MET A 92 4.98 -2.94 -0.59
CA MET A 92 4.72 -4.06 0.32
C MET A 92 5.56 -5.31 0.00
N ILE A 93 5.87 -5.58 -1.27
CA ILE A 93 6.80 -6.66 -1.64
C ILE A 93 8.20 -6.40 -1.08
N VAL A 94 8.70 -5.16 -1.22
CA VAL A 94 10.01 -4.78 -0.67
C VAL A 94 10.00 -4.89 0.86
N ALA A 95 8.93 -4.43 1.52
CA ALA A 95 8.77 -4.56 2.96
C ALA A 95 8.74 -6.02 3.42
N ALA A 96 7.96 -6.89 2.75
CA ALA A 96 7.93 -8.32 3.04
C ALA A 96 9.29 -8.98 2.86
N ALA A 97 10.00 -8.67 1.78
CA ALA A 97 11.36 -9.15 1.55
C ALA A 97 12.32 -8.70 2.66
N SER A 98 12.16 -7.46 3.15
CA SER A 98 12.99 -6.95 4.26
C SER A 98 12.73 -7.63 5.59
N HIS A 99 11.48 -7.94 5.92
CA HIS A 99 11.16 -8.68 7.15
C HIS A 99 11.68 -10.13 7.09
N ILE A 100 11.53 -10.80 5.94
CA ILE A 100 12.02 -12.17 5.75
C ILE A 100 13.56 -12.20 5.78
N GLY A 101 14.21 -11.31 5.03
CA GLY A 101 15.67 -11.24 4.97
C GLY A 101 16.32 -10.64 6.22
N GLY A 102 15.55 -9.88 7.02
CA GLY A 102 15.96 -9.32 8.31
C GLY A 102 15.89 -10.31 9.47
N GLY A 103 15.24 -11.46 9.29
CA GLY A 103 15.12 -12.50 10.32
C GLY A 103 13.82 -12.42 11.14
N ASP A 104 12.91 -11.49 10.83
CA ASP A 104 11.61 -11.37 11.51
C ASP A 104 10.64 -12.51 11.12
N GLY A 105 11.03 -13.31 10.11
CA GLY A 105 10.29 -14.46 9.63
C GLY A 105 8.94 -14.10 9.02
N LEU A 106 8.08 -15.11 8.87
CA LEU A 106 6.75 -14.93 8.28
C LEU A 106 5.85 -14.04 9.15
N GLN A 107 6.06 -14.05 10.47
CA GLN A 107 5.23 -13.29 11.39
C GLN A 107 5.46 -11.77 11.28
N GLY A 108 6.72 -11.33 11.12
CA GLY A 108 7.01 -9.92 10.82
C GLY A 108 6.55 -9.50 9.43
N ALA A 109 6.65 -10.40 8.44
CA ALA A 109 6.27 -10.12 7.07
C ALA A 109 4.75 -10.20 6.80
N ALA A 110 3.96 -10.78 7.72
CA ALA A 110 2.55 -11.10 7.51
C ALA A 110 1.73 -9.89 7.06
N HIS A 111 1.87 -8.76 7.75
CA HIS A 111 1.12 -7.54 7.41
C HIS A 111 1.44 -7.03 6.00
N ALA A 112 2.72 -7.02 5.63
CA ALA A 112 3.16 -6.61 4.30
C ALA A 112 2.63 -7.57 3.22
N ILE A 113 2.64 -8.87 3.49
CA ILE A 113 2.13 -9.90 2.57
C ILE A 113 0.61 -9.77 2.39
N GLU A 114 -0.16 -9.62 3.47
CA GLU A 114 -1.60 -9.42 3.42
C GLU A 114 -1.99 -8.17 2.63
N ALA A 115 -1.30 -7.05 2.90
CA ALA A 115 -1.51 -5.80 2.17
C ALA A 115 -1.14 -5.94 0.69
N ALA A 116 -0.05 -6.66 0.36
CA ALA A 116 0.32 -6.96 -1.03
C ALA A 116 -0.81 -7.71 -1.76
N PHE A 117 -1.34 -8.79 -1.18
CA PHE A 117 -2.46 -9.52 -1.80
C PHE A 117 -3.72 -8.66 -1.95
N MET A 118 -4.00 -7.81 -0.96
CA MET A 118 -5.11 -6.87 -1.04
C MET A 118 -4.96 -5.90 -2.22
N PHE A 119 -3.78 -5.27 -2.38
CA PHE A 119 -3.54 -4.37 -3.52
C PHE A 119 -3.55 -5.11 -4.86
N ALA A 120 -2.98 -6.31 -4.93
CA ALA A 120 -3.04 -7.14 -6.13
C ALA A 120 -4.49 -7.42 -6.53
N GLY A 121 -5.36 -7.78 -5.60
CA GLY A 121 -6.80 -7.94 -5.85
C GLY A 121 -7.49 -6.65 -6.28
N LEU A 122 -7.13 -5.52 -5.66
CA LEU A 122 -7.69 -4.21 -6.01
C LEU A 122 -7.31 -3.76 -7.42
N VAL A 123 -6.10 -4.09 -7.92
CA VAL A 123 -5.70 -3.81 -9.32
C VAL A 123 -6.72 -4.38 -10.31
N PHE A 124 -7.19 -5.61 -10.09
CA PHE A 124 -8.18 -6.26 -10.95
C PHE A 124 -9.61 -5.80 -10.69
N THR A 125 -9.97 -5.56 -9.43
CA THR A 125 -11.34 -5.15 -9.06
C THR A 125 -11.66 -3.73 -9.53
N GLY A 126 -10.65 -2.85 -9.57
CA GLY A 126 -10.81 -1.46 -9.96
C GLY A 126 -11.41 -0.57 -8.87
N PRO A 127 -11.56 0.74 -9.15
CA PRO A 127 -11.83 1.74 -8.11
C PRO A 127 -13.29 1.85 -7.65
N GLY A 128 -14.23 1.16 -8.31
CA GLY A 128 -15.67 1.28 -8.02
C GLY A 128 -16.30 2.58 -8.52
N ARG A 129 -17.61 2.74 -8.25
CA ARG A 129 -18.43 3.88 -8.73
C ARG A 129 -18.12 5.21 -8.04
N TYR A 130 -17.69 5.20 -6.79
CA TYR A 130 -17.39 6.40 -6.01
C TYR A 130 -15.93 6.85 -6.17
N SER A 131 -15.39 6.80 -7.39
CA SER A 131 -14.02 7.16 -7.67
C SER A 131 -13.95 8.39 -8.57
N VAL A 132 -12.99 9.28 -8.32
CA VAL A 132 -12.74 10.45 -9.17
C VAL A 132 -12.19 10.06 -10.55
N ASP A 133 -11.60 8.86 -10.68
CA ASP A 133 -11.09 8.33 -11.96
C ASP A 133 -12.22 7.94 -12.94
N LYS A 134 -13.47 7.88 -12.48
CA LYS A 134 -14.62 7.61 -13.35
C LYS A 134 -15.02 8.85 -14.14
N LYS A 135 -14.61 8.88 -15.41
CA LYS A 135 -15.52 9.25 -16.50
C LYS A 135 -16.21 8.00 -17.03
#